data_AF-A0A1F6ZPJ3-F1
#
_entry.id   AF-A0A1F6ZPJ3-F1
#
_cell.length_a   1.000
_cell.length_b   1.000
_cell.length_c   1.000
_cell.angle_alpha   90.00
_cell.angle_beta   90.00
_cell.angle_gamma   90.00
#
_symmetry.space_group_name_H-M   'P 1'
#
loop_
_entity.id
_entity.type
_entity.pdbx_description
1 polymer ?
#
loop_
_entity_poly.entity_id
_entity_poly.type
_entity_poly.pdbx_seq_one_letter_code
_entity_poly.pdbx_strand_id
1 'polypeptide(L)' 'MISAKKIKEISKKEGKKIEKRAANKLVAMLEDKLQDAIKKAARNSDFAGRNTIKEEDIVSD' A
#
# COMPACT_ATOMS: atom_id res chain seq x y z
N MET A 1 8.60 -2.16 0.63
CA MET A 1 8.10 -1.16 1.61
C MET A 1 8.18 0.22 0.97
N ILE A 2 7.10 1.00 1.09
CA ILE A 2 7.10 2.40 0.65
C ILE A 2 8.03 3.17 1.58
N SER A 3 9.08 3.77 1.04
CA SER A 3 10.04 4.49 1.87
C SER A 3 9.57 5.92 2.15
N ALA A 4 9.92 6.45 3.31
CA ALA A 4 9.69 7.86 3.63
C ALA A 4 10.36 8.81 2.61
N LYS A 5 11.42 8.36 1.92
CA LYS A 5 12.04 9.07 0.80
C LYS A 5 11.06 9.24 -0.36
N LYS A 6 10.31 8.18 -0.73
CA LYS A 6 9.31 8.26 -1.80
C LYS A 6 8.18 9.22 -1.46
N ILE A 7 7.74 9.22 -0.20
CA ILE A 7 6.71 10.16 0.28
C ILE A 7 7.22 11.61 0.22
N LYS A 8 8.48 11.86 0.56
CA LYS A 8 9.10 13.19 0.39
C LYS A 8 9.21 13.61 -1.06
N GLU A 9 9.54 12.70 -1.97
CA GLU A 9 9.57 12.98 -3.42
C GLU A 9 8.18 13.35 -3.94
N ILE A 10 7.13 12.60 -3.55
CA ILE A 10 5.75 12.91 -3.92
C ILE A 10 5.35 14.28 -3.37
N SER A 11 5.59 14.54 -2.07
CA SER A 11 5.34 15.86 -1.47
C SER A 11 6.03 16.99 -2.22
N LYS A 12 7.28 16.78 -2.67
CA LYS A 12 8.03 17.78 -3.44
C LYS A 12 7.40 18.04 -4.81
N LYS A 13 6.85 17.01 -5.47
CA LYS A 13 6.10 17.18 -6.74
C LYS A 13 4.84 18.03 -6.53
N GLU A 14 4.21 17.91 -5.38
CA GLU A 14 3.08 18.75 -4.94
C GLU A 14 3.51 20.14 -4.43
N GLY A 15 4.79 20.50 -4.54
CA GLY A 15 5.33 21.78 -4.08
C GLY A 15 5.36 21.94 -2.55
N LYS A 16 5.20 20.86 -1.79
CA LYS A 16 5.18 20.88 -0.32
C LYS A 16 6.42 20.21 0.26
N LYS A 17 6.87 20.69 1.42
CA LYS A 17 7.81 19.97 2.29
C LYS A 17 7.00 19.14 3.27
N ILE A 18 7.44 17.92 3.52
CA ILE A 18 6.86 17.05 4.54
C ILE A 18 7.90 16.74 5.61
N GLU A 19 7.48 16.85 6.87
CA GLU A 19 8.31 16.49 8.01
C GLU A 19 8.59 14.98 8.04
N LYS A 20 9.72 14.60 8.63
CA LYS A 20 10.11 13.19 8.76
C LYS A 20 9.04 12.36 9.50
N ARG A 21 8.47 12.89 10.57
CA ARG A 21 7.45 12.19 11.38
C ARG A 21 6.14 12.00 10.60
N ALA A 22 5.70 13.02 9.86
CA ALA A 22 4.53 12.94 9.00
C ALA A 22 4.74 11.93 7.85
N ALA A 23 5.91 11.95 7.21
CA ALA A 23 6.25 10.97 6.18
C ALA A 23 6.25 9.53 6.73
N ASN A 24 6.82 9.30 7.92
CA ASN A 24 6.80 7.98 8.55
C ASN A 24 5.38 7.52 8.91
N LYS A 25 4.52 8.44 9.38
CA LYS A 25 3.11 8.11 9.66
C LYS A 25 2.38 7.68 8.39
N LEU A 26 2.61 8.36 7.27
CA LEU A 26 2.04 7.97 5.97
C LEU A 26 2.57 6.62 5.49
N VAL A 27 3.86 6.31 5.71
CA VAL A 27 4.41 4.98 5.41
C VAL A 27 3.64 3.90 6.17
N ALA A 28 3.49 4.04 7.49
CA ALA A 28 2.78 3.06 8.31
C ALA A 28 1.33 2.87 7.82
N MET A 29 0.60 3.96 7.57
CA MET A 29 -0.77 3.88 7.04
C MET A 29 -0.87 3.17 5.68
N LEU A 30 0.11 3.37 4.80
CA LEU A 30 0.15 2.70 3.50
C LEU A 30 0.53 1.23 3.63
N GLU A 31 1.41 0.88 4.57
CA GLU A 31 1.76 -0.50 4.87
C GLU A 31 0.58 -1.28 5.43
N ASP A 32 -0.17 -0.70 6.37
CA ASP A 32 -1.39 -1.30 6.91
C ASP A 32 -2.42 -1.56 5.80
N LYS A 33 -2.68 -0.55 4.96
CA LYS A 33 -3.59 -0.68 3.82
C LYS A 33 -3.14 -1.74 2.81
N LEU A 34 -1.83 -1.80 2.54
CA LEU A 34 -1.26 -2.80 1.63
C LEU A 34 -1.42 -4.21 2.19
N GLN A 35 -1.17 -4.41 3.49
CA GLN A 35 -1.37 -5.70 4.14
C GLN A 35 -2.83 -6.14 4.07
N ASP A 36 -3.77 -5.23 4.32
CA ASP A 36 -5.20 -5.53 4.25
C ASP A 36 -5.64 -5.87 2.82
N ALA A 37 -5.13 -5.14 1.82
CA ALA A 37 -5.37 -5.45 0.41
C ALA A 37 -4.83 -6.84 0.03
N ILE A 38 -3.60 -7.17 0.45
CA ILE A 38 -3.00 -8.50 0.22
C ILE A 38 -3.83 -9.59 0.91
N LYS A 39 -4.29 -9.39 2.15
CA LYS A 39 -5.15 -10.37 2.86
C LYS A 39 -6.49 -10.59 2.15
N LYS A 40 -7.12 -9.53 1.64
CA LYS A 40 -8.35 -9.65 0.84
C LYS A 40 -8.09 -10.45 -0.44
N ALA A 41 -7.04 -10.09 -1.19
CA ALA A 41 -6.69 -10.77 -2.43
C ALA A 41 -6.28 -12.24 -2.20
N ALA A 42 -5.56 -12.53 -1.11
CA ALA A 42 -5.24 -13.91 -0.71
C ALA A 42 -6.50 -14.74 -0.50
N ARG A 43 -7.49 -14.21 0.26
CA ARG A 43 -8.77 -14.90 0.45
C ARG A 43 -9.51 -15.16 -0.86
N ASN A 44 -9.53 -14.19 -1.77
CA ASN A 44 -10.15 -14.37 -3.09
C ASN A 44 -9.45 -15.47 -3.90
N SER A 45 -8.12 -15.52 -3.84
CA SER A 45 -7.33 -16.60 -4.46
C SER A 45 -7.65 -17.96 -3.85
N ASP A 46 -7.76 -18.05 -2.52
CA ASP A 46 -8.14 -19.26 -1.80
C ASP A 46 -9.55 -19.73 -2.20
N PHE A 47 -10.52 -18.82 -2.30
CA PHE A 47 -11.88 -19.13 -2.78
C PHE A 47 -11.89 -19.64 -4.22
N ALA A 48 -10.96 -19.17 -5.06
CA ALA A 48 -10.78 -19.66 -6.42
C ALA A 48 -9.94 -20.96 -6.51
N GLY A 49 -9.49 -21.51 -5.37
CA GLY A 49 -8.68 -22.74 -5.32
C GLY A 49 -7.25 -22.55 -5.83
N ARG A 50 -6.71 -21.33 -5.75
CA ARG A 50 -5.37 -20.97 -6.25
C ARG A 50 -4.43 -20.59 -5.10
N ASN A 51 -3.15 -20.90 -5.27
CA ASN A 51 -2.08 -20.47 -4.36
C ASN A 51 -1.33 -19.22 -4.86
N THR A 52 -1.84 -18.57 -5.91
CA THR A 52 -1.21 -17.43 -6.56
C THR A 52 -2.23 -16.32 -6.72
N ILE A 53 -1.99 -15.20 -6.01
CA ILE A 53 -2.79 -13.98 -6.15
C ILE A 53 -2.62 -13.45 -7.59
N LYS A 54 -3.75 -13.24 -8.26
CA LYS A 54 -3.84 -12.63 -9.59
C LYS A 54 -4.48 -11.25 -9.52
N GLU A 55 -4.41 -10.50 -10.62
CA GLU A 55 -5.03 -9.18 -10.74
C GLU A 55 -6.52 -9.21 -10.42
N GLU A 56 -7.25 -10.23 -10.89
CA GLU A 56 -8.69 -10.44 -10.61
C GLU A 56 -9.02 -10.64 -9.13
N ASP A 57 -8.05 -11.02 -8.30
CA ASP A 57 -8.23 -11.18 -6.86
C ASP A 57 -8.14 -9.83 -6.13
N ILE A 58 -7.60 -8.78 -6.78
CA ILE A 58 -7.39 -7.44 -6.22
C ILE A 58 -8.60 -6.56 -6.55
N VAL A 59 -9.50 -6.42 -5.58
CA VAL A 59 -10.70 -5.58 -5.71
C VAL A 59 -10.43 -4.22 -5.09
N SER A 60 -10.69 -3.15 -5.84
CA SER A 60 -10.78 -1.80 -5.25
C SER A 60 -12.20 -1.60 -4.73
N ASP A 61 -12.34 -1.44 -3.42
CA ASP A 61 -13.59 -0.99 -2.79
C ASP A 61 -13.93 0.45 -3.21
#